data_AF-A0A7X9WK33-F1
#
_entry.id   AF-A0A7X9WK33-F1
#
_cell.length_a   1.000
_cell.length_b   1.000
_cell.length_c   1.000
_cell.angle_alpha   90.00
_cell.angle_beta   90.00
_cell.angle_gamma   90.00
#
_symmetry.space_group_name_H-M   'P 1'
#
loop_
_entity.id
_entity.type
_entity.pdbx_description
1 polymer ?
#
loop_
_entity_poly.entity_id
_entity_poly.type
_entity_poly.pdbx_seq_one_letter_code
_entity_poly.pdbx_strand_id
1 'polypeptide(L)'
;MELPDDIFTEPEDVDADTLANLGPLRRLAGIWEGHRGVDVNPKADGPEQRVYYERIEMQPIDPQANGPQLFYGLRYHVHVNTPEEDITFHDQVGYWLWEPATGLILQTLSIPRGQVAIASGHAERDATRLVLTAERGQTDYGICSTTFLEMAFRTDAYRIEVEFHEDGSWSYLSDTTLVVKGRDEPFAHRDRNTLVKIGEPDLNPWEKVIRGAAPGAASLVPIAPRIDG
;
A
#
# COMPACT_ATOMS: atom_id res chain seq x y z
N MET A 1 16.87 16.84 0.06
CA MET A 1 17.74 15.91 0.81
C MET A 1 19.17 16.16 0.37
N GLU A 2 20.12 16.21 1.31
CA GLU A 2 21.54 16.24 1.02
C GLU A 2 22.05 14.79 1.05
N LEU A 3 22.73 14.35 -0.02
CA LEU A 3 23.27 12.99 -0.10
C LEU A 3 24.60 12.94 0.66
N PRO A 4 24.83 11.93 1.50
CA PRO A 4 26.14 11.74 2.12
C PRO A 4 27.20 11.40 1.06
N ASP A 5 28.45 11.79 1.31
CA ASP A 5 29.59 11.45 0.44
C ASP A 5 29.80 9.93 0.33
N ASP A 6 29.55 9.20 1.41
CA ASP A 6 29.55 7.73 1.43
C ASP A 6 28.14 7.18 1.20
N ILE A 7 27.94 6.57 0.02
CA ILE A 7 26.65 6.00 -0.41
C ILE A 7 26.61 4.47 -0.35
N PHE A 8 27.66 3.82 0.17
CA PHE A 8 27.78 2.36 0.18
C PHE A 8 27.70 1.75 1.57
N THR A 9 28.15 2.46 2.61
CA THR A 9 28.14 1.94 3.98
C THR A 9 26.71 1.82 4.50
N GLU A 10 26.30 0.59 4.82
CA GLU A 10 25.04 0.29 5.47
C GLU A 10 25.15 0.46 7.00
N PRO A 11 24.04 0.73 7.71
CA PRO A 11 24.06 0.80 9.17
C PRO A 11 24.44 -0.55 9.81
N GLU A 12 25.35 -0.55 10.78
CA GLU A 12 25.83 -1.79 11.44
C GLU A 12 24.89 -2.26 12.58
N ASP A 13 24.28 -1.33 13.31
CA ASP A 13 23.43 -1.60 14.48
C ASP A 13 21.93 -1.55 14.15
N VAL A 14 21.51 -2.31 13.12
CA VAL A 14 20.10 -2.39 12.72
C VAL A 14 19.31 -3.26 13.68
N ASP A 15 18.30 -2.68 14.32
CA ASP A 15 17.33 -3.42 15.15
C ASP A 15 16.43 -4.29 14.24
N ALA A 16 16.37 -5.58 14.54
CA ALA A 16 15.60 -6.56 13.79
C ALA A 16 14.10 -6.50 14.10
N ASP A 17 13.67 -5.97 15.26
CA ASP A 17 12.26 -5.83 15.60
C ASP A 17 11.63 -4.70 14.77
N THR A 18 11.15 -5.07 13.59
CA THR A 18 10.55 -4.09 12.67
C THR A 18 9.32 -3.45 13.30
N LEU A 19 8.52 -4.22 14.04
CA LEU A 19 7.31 -3.72 14.67
C LEU A 19 7.62 -2.63 15.71
N ALA A 20 8.76 -2.68 16.40
CA ALA A 20 9.20 -1.61 17.30
C ALA A 20 9.64 -0.33 16.56
N ASN A 21 10.01 -0.45 15.27
CA ASN A 21 10.69 0.58 14.49
C ASN A 21 9.87 1.12 13.28
N LEU A 22 8.59 0.76 13.15
CA LEU A 22 7.71 1.22 12.06
C LEU A 22 7.30 2.71 12.09
N GLY A 23 7.62 3.42 13.18
CA GLY A 23 7.20 4.81 13.37
C GLY A 23 5.69 5.01 13.13
N PRO A 24 5.28 5.92 12.23
CA PRO A 24 3.87 6.21 12.01
C PRO A 24 3.11 5.06 11.34
N LEU A 25 3.82 4.12 10.70
CA LEU A 25 3.22 2.93 10.07
C LEU A 25 2.85 1.85 11.09
N ARG A 26 3.22 2.00 12.37
CA ARG A 26 2.98 0.98 13.41
C ARG A 26 1.50 0.61 13.52
N ARG A 27 0.61 1.59 13.36
CA ARG A 27 -0.85 1.41 13.47
C ARG A 27 -1.48 0.69 12.28
N LEU A 28 -0.77 0.54 11.17
CA LEU A 28 -1.22 -0.21 10.00
C LEU A 28 -0.94 -1.72 10.10
N ALA A 29 0.01 -2.13 10.94
CA ALA A 29 0.41 -3.54 11.06
C ALA A 29 -0.75 -4.40 11.59
N GLY A 30 -1.15 -5.43 10.84
CA GLY A 30 -2.23 -6.34 11.19
C GLY A 30 -3.10 -6.76 10.01
N ILE A 31 -4.20 -7.42 10.35
CA ILE A 31 -5.23 -7.87 9.42
C ILE A 31 -6.47 -7.05 9.67
N TRP A 32 -7.06 -6.51 8.60
CA TRP A 32 -8.09 -5.50 8.63
C TRP A 32 -9.24 -5.82 7.69
N GLU A 33 -10.45 -5.45 8.08
CA GLU A 33 -11.65 -5.53 7.23
C GLU A 33 -12.46 -4.24 7.28
N GLY A 34 -13.09 -3.89 6.17
CA GLY A 34 -13.99 -2.75 6.04
C GLY A 34 -15.17 -3.08 5.15
N HIS A 35 -16.39 -2.93 5.69
CA HIS A 35 -17.61 -3.35 5.01
C HIS A 35 -18.44 -2.19 4.42
N ARG A 36 -17.92 -0.96 4.47
CA ARG A 36 -18.65 0.24 4.06
C ARG A 36 -17.81 1.12 3.12
N GLY A 37 -17.00 0.47 2.29
CA GLY A 37 -16.22 1.14 1.26
C GLY A 37 -17.13 1.82 0.25
N VAL A 38 -16.74 2.98 -0.25
CA VAL A 38 -17.45 3.72 -1.30
C VAL A 38 -16.49 4.06 -2.43
N ASP A 39 -16.77 3.54 -3.62
CA ASP A 39 -16.07 3.82 -4.88
C ASP A 39 -16.93 4.76 -5.74
N VAL A 40 -16.33 5.84 -6.25
CA VAL A 40 -16.89 6.68 -7.32
C VAL A 40 -16.03 6.55 -8.58
N ASN A 41 -16.54 5.89 -9.61
CA ASN A 41 -15.79 5.54 -10.83
C ASN A 41 -16.44 6.07 -12.13
N PRO A 42 -15.68 6.19 -13.25
CA PRO A 42 -16.24 6.69 -14.50
C PRO A 42 -16.96 5.57 -15.28
N LYS A 43 -18.21 5.81 -15.69
CA LYS A 43 -18.96 4.99 -16.66
C LYS A 43 -19.47 5.83 -17.84
N ALA A 44 -19.82 5.18 -18.94
CA ALA A 44 -20.30 5.84 -20.16
C ALA A 44 -21.46 6.82 -19.91
N ASP A 45 -22.42 6.44 -19.06
CA ASP A 45 -23.64 7.23 -18.79
C ASP A 45 -23.49 8.22 -17.61
N GLY A 46 -22.31 8.33 -17.00
CA GLY A 46 -22.03 9.20 -15.85
C GLY A 46 -21.18 8.51 -14.77
N PRO A 47 -20.81 9.23 -13.69
CA PRO A 47 -20.17 8.60 -12.53
C PRO A 47 -21.12 7.60 -11.87
N GLU A 48 -20.61 6.43 -11.51
CA GLU A 48 -21.34 5.42 -10.74
C GLU A 48 -20.73 5.33 -9.33
N GLN A 49 -21.59 5.18 -8.33
CA GLN A 49 -21.17 4.94 -6.95
C GLN A 49 -21.43 3.46 -6.60
N ARG A 50 -20.42 2.78 -6.06
CA ARG A 50 -20.53 1.39 -5.60
C ARG A 50 -20.09 1.26 -4.15
N VAL A 51 -20.72 0.32 -3.45
CA VAL A 51 -20.27 -0.13 -2.12
C VAL A 51 -19.38 -1.34 -2.30
N TYR A 52 -18.33 -1.44 -1.50
CA TYR A 52 -17.42 -2.59 -1.54
C TYR A 52 -17.06 -3.08 -0.14
N TYR A 53 -16.64 -4.35 -0.10
CA TYR A 53 -16.02 -5.00 1.04
C TYR A 53 -14.55 -5.16 0.77
N GLU A 54 -13.73 -4.86 1.76
CA GLU A 54 -12.28 -4.86 1.64
C GLU A 54 -11.67 -5.63 2.81
N ARG A 55 -10.66 -6.43 2.49
CA ARG A 55 -9.74 -7.04 3.44
C ARG A 55 -8.33 -6.60 3.10
N ILE A 56 -7.59 -6.16 4.11
CA ILE A 56 -6.16 -5.86 3.98
C ILE A 56 -5.36 -6.67 5.00
N GLU A 57 -4.31 -7.33 4.54
CA GLU A 57 -3.30 -7.91 5.40
C GLU A 57 -1.98 -7.14 5.27
N MET A 58 -1.44 -6.64 6.37
CA MET A 58 -0.18 -5.89 6.43
C MET A 58 0.78 -6.53 7.44
N GLN A 59 1.87 -7.11 6.92
CA GLN A 59 2.84 -7.88 7.71
C GLN A 59 4.22 -7.22 7.66
N PRO A 60 4.98 -7.18 8.77
CA PRO A 60 6.31 -6.59 8.77
C PRO A 60 7.28 -7.36 7.88
N ILE A 61 8.16 -6.61 7.23
CA ILE A 61 9.33 -7.14 6.50
C ILE A 61 10.58 -6.93 7.34
N ASP A 62 11.67 -7.62 7.00
CA ASP A 62 12.97 -7.27 7.60
C ASP A 62 13.41 -5.87 7.14
N PRO A 63 14.15 -5.12 7.98
CA PRO A 63 14.67 -3.81 7.59
C PRO A 63 15.48 -3.90 6.29
N GLN A 64 15.30 -2.89 5.42
CA GLN A 64 15.92 -2.84 4.10
C GLN A 64 16.88 -1.65 4.02
N ALA A 65 18.15 -1.93 3.74
CA ALA A 65 19.16 -0.89 3.53
C ALA A 65 19.36 -0.58 2.04
N ASN A 66 19.61 0.67 1.71
CA ASN A 66 20.12 1.14 0.42
C ASN A 66 21.35 2.00 0.69
N GLY A 67 22.50 1.35 0.92
CA GLY A 67 23.66 2.04 1.50
C GLY A 67 23.27 2.67 2.85
N PRO A 68 23.48 3.98 3.06
CA PRO A 68 23.19 4.62 4.34
C PRO A 68 21.69 4.77 4.67
N GLN A 69 20.80 4.62 3.68
CA GLN A 69 19.35 4.70 3.89
C GLN A 69 18.83 3.38 4.48
N LEU A 70 17.92 3.48 5.45
CA LEU A 70 17.30 2.33 6.10
C LEU A 70 15.77 2.48 6.15
N PHE A 71 15.07 1.48 5.63
CA PHE A 71 13.61 1.38 5.72
C PHE A 71 13.18 0.29 6.70
N TYR A 72 12.19 0.62 7.52
CA TYR A 72 11.31 -0.35 8.17
C TYR A 72 9.98 -0.36 7.43
N GLY A 73 9.30 -1.50 7.34
CA GLY A 73 8.09 -1.54 6.53
C GLY A 73 7.16 -2.73 6.72
N LEU A 74 6.05 -2.66 6.00
CA LEU A 74 5.01 -3.66 5.91
C LEU A 74 4.85 -4.07 4.44
N ARG A 75 4.84 -5.38 4.16
CA ARG A 75 4.25 -5.89 2.92
C ARG A 75 2.75 -5.95 3.09
N TYR A 76 1.99 -5.68 2.04
CA TYR A 76 0.54 -5.77 2.12
C TYR A 76 -0.13 -6.40 0.91
N HIS A 77 -1.31 -6.95 1.14
CA HIS A 77 -2.24 -7.42 0.14
C HIS A 77 -3.64 -6.89 0.46
N VAL A 78 -4.25 -6.22 -0.52
CA VAL A 78 -5.64 -5.77 -0.49
C VAL A 78 -6.44 -6.66 -1.41
N HIS A 79 -7.57 -7.12 -0.91
CA HIS A 79 -8.56 -7.85 -1.67
C HIS A 79 -9.94 -7.20 -1.46
N VAL A 80 -10.59 -6.84 -2.57
CA VAL A 80 -11.86 -6.12 -2.57
C VAL A 80 -12.87 -6.87 -3.42
N ASN A 81 -14.07 -7.04 -2.88
CA ASN A 81 -15.25 -7.58 -3.56
C ASN A 81 -16.44 -6.63 -3.39
N THR A 82 -17.56 -6.89 -4.06
CA THR A 82 -18.81 -6.16 -3.81
C THR A 82 -19.83 -7.05 -3.10
N PRO A 83 -20.82 -6.48 -2.40
CA PRO A 83 -21.89 -7.27 -1.78
C PRO A 83 -22.68 -8.13 -2.77
N GLU A 84 -22.74 -7.72 -4.03
CA GLU A 84 -23.51 -8.38 -5.09
C GLU A 84 -22.72 -9.47 -5.82
N GLU A 85 -21.39 -9.43 -5.75
CA GLU A 85 -20.51 -10.32 -6.51
C GLU A 85 -19.39 -10.88 -5.62
N ASP A 86 -19.36 -12.21 -5.47
CA ASP A 86 -18.31 -12.94 -4.74
C ASP A 86 -16.96 -12.97 -5.49
N ILE A 87 -16.87 -12.38 -6.69
CA ILE A 87 -15.62 -12.28 -7.45
C ILE A 87 -14.79 -11.07 -7.03
N THR A 88 -13.48 -11.17 -7.23
CA THR A 88 -12.55 -10.08 -6.96
C THR A 88 -12.85 -8.87 -7.85
N PHE A 89 -13.21 -7.75 -7.21
CA PHE A 89 -13.39 -6.44 -7.85
C PHE A 89 -12.07 -5.66 -7.95
N HIS A 90 -11.24 -5.73 -6.90
CA HIS A 90 -9.92 -5.13 -6.89
C HIS A 90 -8.94 -5.99 -6.10
N ASP A 91 -7.69 -6.01 -6.56
CA ASP A 91 -6.58 -6.71 -5.92
C ASP A 91 -5.35 -5.81 -6.03
N GLN A 92 -4.61 -5.65 -4.94
CA GLN A 92 -3.45 -4.78 -4.89
C GLN A 92 -2.41 -5.33 -3.92
N VAL A 93 -1.15 -5.27 -4.33
CA VAL A 93 -0.01 -5.67 -3.48
C VAL A 93 1.08 -4.62 -3.51
N GLY A 94 1.90 -4.57 -2.46
CA GLY A 94 3.08 -3.71 -2.40
C GLY A 94 3.65 -3.60 -1.00
N TYR A 95 4.28 -2.46 -0.72
CA TYR A 95 4.90 -2.16 0.56
C TYR A 95 4.52 -0.78 1.08
N TRP A 96 4.38 -0.67 2.40
CA TRP A 96 4.45 0.60 3.13
C TRP A 96 5.81 0.66 3.81
N LEU A 97 6.61 1.68 3.51
CA LEU A 97 7.98 1.84 4.01
C LEU A 97 8.11 3.17 4.74
N TRP A 98 8.88 3.19 5.82
CA TRP A 98 9.23 4.40 6.56
C TRP A 98 10.73 4.45 6.79
N GLU A 99 11.33 5.61 6.48
CA GLU A 99 12.73 5.91 6.74
C GLU A 99 12.83 6.78 8.01
N PRO A 100 13.35 6.26 9.13
CA PRO A 100 13.41 7.02 10.38
C PRO A 100 14.26 8.29 10.29
N ALA A 101 15.32 8.28 9.46
CA ALA A 101 16.27 9.39 9.37
C ALA A 101 15.68 10.66 8.76
N THR A 102 14.72 10.50 7.83
CA THR A 102 14.15 11.61 7.04
C THR A 102 12.66 11.82 7.31
N GLY A 103 11.98 10.82 7.87
CA GLY A 103 10.53 10.78 7.98
C GLY A 103 9.83 10.43 6.66
N LEU A 104 10.57 10.05 5.61
CA LEU A 104 10.02 9.62 4.33
C LEU A 104 9.12 8.40 4.52
N ILE A 105 7.93 8.46 3.92
CA ILE A 105 7.00 7.34 3.81
C ILE A 105 6.80 7.03 2.34
N LEU A 106 6.86 5.74 1.99
CA LEU A 106 6.53 5.25 0.67
C LEU A 106 5.38 4.25 0.75
N GLN A 107 4.46 4.34 -0.20
CA GLN A 107 3.55 3.26 -0.54
C GLN A 107 3.86 2.83 -1.97
N THR A 108 4.31 1.60 -2.14
CA THR A 108 4.33 0.97 -3.45
C THR A 108 3.02 0.23 -3.66
N LEU A 109 2.53 0.25 -4.89
CA LEU A 109 1.36 -0.53 -5.28
C LEU A 109 1.52 -1.11 -6.67
N SER A 110 0.99 -2.31 -6.85
CA SER A 110 0.82 -2.99 -8.12
C SER A 110 -0.57 -3.59 -8.15
N ILE A 111 -1.29 -3.33 -9.24
CA ILE A 111 -2.63 -3.87 -9.47
C ILE A 111 -2.61 -4.80 -10.69
N PRO A 112 -3.38 -5.90 -10.73
CA PRO A 112 -3.36 -6.88 -11.81
C PRO A 112 -3.98 -6.37 -13.12
N ARG A 113 -4.28 -5.07 -13.20
CA ARG A 113 -4.65 -4.36 -14.44
C ARG A 113 -3.44 -3.84 -15.22
N GLY A 114 -2.22 -4.13 -14.74
CA GLY A 114 -0.98 -3.71 -15.38
C GLY A 114 -0.67 -2.24 -15.10
N GLN A 115 -0.76 -1.84 -13.82
CA GLN A 115 -0.38 -0.53 -13.36
C GLN A 115 0.38 -0.64 -12.02
N VAL A 116 1.38 0.21 -11.87
CA VAL A 116 2.17 0.36 -10.64
C VAL A 116 2.31 1.84 -10.28
N ALA A 117 2.47 2.12 -8.99
CA ALA A 117 2.83 3.46 -8.51
C ALA A 117 3.73 3.38 -7.28
N ILE A 118 4.54 4.41 -7.09
CA ILE A 118 5.21 4.72 -5.82
C ILE A 118 4.69 6.07 -5.37
N ALA A 119 3.90 6.09 -4.30
CA ALA A 119 3.45 7.31 -3.65
C ALA A 119 4.37 7.64 -2.48
N SER A 120 4.71 8.92 -2.32
CA SER A 120 5.61 9.39 -1.28
C SER A 120 4.98 10.49 -0.43
N GLY A 121 5.40 10.56 0.82
CA GLY A 121 4.98 11.55 1.81
C GLY A 121 6.01 11.64 2.93
N HIS A 122 5.79 12.52 3.91
CA HIS A 122 6.62 12.60 5.10
C HIS A 122 5.74 12.67 6.34
N ALA A 123 6.14 11.99 7.41
CA ALA A 123 5.51 12.17 8.71
C ALA A 123 6.47 11.91 9.86
N GLU A 124 6.18 12.58 10.98
CA GLU A 124 6.83 12.34 12.27
C GLU A 124 6.50 10.94 12.80
N ARG A 125 7.35 10.46 13.72
CA ARG A 125 7.28 9.09 14.27
C ARG A 125 5.90 8.72 14.86
N ASP A 126 5.19 9.67 15.44
CA ASP A 126 3.92 9.50 16.14
C ASP A 126 2.71 10.11 15.40
N ALA A 127 2.88 10.46 14.12
CA ALA A 127 1.83 11.07 13.32
C ALA A 127 0.55 10.23 13.29
N THR A 128 -0.59 10.89 13.49
CA THR A 128 -1.92 10.26 13.44
C THR A 128 -2.58 10.37 12.06
N ARG A 129 -1.92 11.05 11.12
CA ARG A 129 -2.37 11.24 9.75
C ARG A 129 -1.21 11.08 8.80
N LEU A 130 -1.42 10.36 7.70
CA LEU A 130 -0.46 10.20 6.61
C LEU A 130 -1.06 10.77 5.34
N VAL A 131 -0.20 11.36 4.51
CA VAL A 131 -0.58 11.90 3.20
C VAL A 131 0.52 11.55 2.23
N LEU A 132 0.20 10.78 1.21
CA LEU A 132 1.14 10.37 0.16
C LEU A 132 0.60 10.75 -1.21
N THR A 133 1.50 11.04 -2.15
CA THR A 133 1.17 11.39 -3.54
C THR A 133 2.11 10.73 -4.53
N ALA A 134 1.61 10.41 -5.72
CA ALA A 134 2.39 10.01 -6.88
C ALA A 134 1.93 10.80 -8.10
N GLU A 135 2.87 11.23 -8.95
CA GLU A 135 2.58 11.93 -10.20
C GLU A 135 3.17 11.18 -11.39
N ARG A 136 2.41 11.10 -12.48
CA ARG A 136 2.88 10.46 -13.71
C ARG A 136 4.07 11.23 -14.29
N GLY A 137 5.10 10.49 -14.72
CA GLY A 137 6.29 11.06 -15.37
C GLY A 137 7.45 11.37 -14.43
N GLN A 138 7.23 11.28 -13.12
CA GLN A 138 8.30 11.32 -12.12
C GLN A 138 9.09 10.01 -12.11
N THR A 139 10.40 10.11 -11.85
CA THR A 139 11.31 8.95 -11.79
C THR A 139 11.79 8.63 -10.38
N ASP A 140 11.66 9.57 -9.45
CA ASP A 140 11.92 9.36 -8.03
C ASP A 140 10.71 8.70 -7.35
N TYR A 141 9.47 9.13 -7.64
CA TYR A 141 8.22 8.51 -7.18
C TYR A 141 7.09 8.71 -8.22
N GLY A 142 6.78 7.69 -9.03
CA GLY A 142 5.92 7.86 -10.20
C GLY A 142 4.90 6.75 -10.46
N ILE A 143 4.16 6.91 -11.55
CA ILE A 143 3.09 6.01 -12.01
C ILE A 143 3.43 5.47 -13.40
N CYS A 144 3.27 4.16 -13.58
CA CYS A 144 3.47 3.47 -14.86
C CYS A 144 2.32 2.50 -15.14
N SER A 145 1.84 2.49 -16.39
CA SER A 145 0.72 1.65 -16.82
C SER A 145 0.97 1.00 -18.19
N THR A 146 0.15 -0.01 -18.52
CA THR A 146 0.14 -0.61 -19.86
C THR A 146 -0.30 0.38 -20.94
N THR A 147 0.09 0.11 -22.19
CA THR A 147 -0.24 0.94 -23.36
C THR A 147 -1.74 1.24 -23.48
N PHE A 148 -2.61 0.27 -23.18
CA PHE A 148 -4.05 0.49 -23.26
C PHE A 148 -4.52 1.52 -22.22
N LEU A 149 -4.08 1.38 -20.97
CA LEU A 149 -4.40 2.34 -19.91
C LEU A 149 -3.86 3.73 -20.26
N GLU A 150 -2.63 3.81 -20.78
CA GLU A 150 -2.05 5.08 -21.24
C GLU A 150 -2.87 5.78 -22.34
N MET A 151 -3.55 5.01 -23.20
CA MET A 151 -4.36 5.55 -24.29
C MET A 151 -5.82 5.79 -23.93
N ALA A 152 -6.39 5.04 -22.98
CA ALA A 152 -7.83 4.98 -22.73
C ALA A 152 -8.26 5.47 -21.33
N PHE A 153 -7.46 5.19 -20.30
CA PHE A 153 -7.74 5.44 -18.90
C PHE A 153 -6.45 5.85 -18.17
N ARG A 154 -5.82 6.94 -18.63
CA ARG A 154 -4.50 7.34 -18.17
C ARG A 154 -4.60 7.88 -16.75
N THR A 155 -3.75 7.43 -15.85
CA THR A 155 -3.66 7.97 -14.50
C THR A 155 -2.57 9.03 -14.44
N ASP A 156 -2.96 10.27 -14.13
CA ASP A 156 -2.02 11.40 -14.06
C ASP A 156 -1.51 11.64 -12.64
N ALA A 157 -2.35 11.38 -11.63
CA ALA A 157 -1.98 11.57 -10.23
C ALA A 157 -2.73 10.58 -9.32
N TYR A 158 -2.09 10.25 -8.20
CA TYR A 158 -2.65 9.47 -7.11
C TYR A 158 -2.35 10.18 -5.79
N ARG A 159 -3.32 10.24 -4.90
CA ARG A 159 -3.18 10.73 -3.53
C ARG A 159 -3.91 9.77 -2.60
N ILE A 160 -3.29 9.46 -1.46
CA ILE A 160 -3.97 8.80 -0.35
C ILE A 160 -3.76 9.59 0.94
N GLU A 161 -4.85 9.75 1.68
CA GLU A 161 -4.84 10.24 3.06
C GLU A 161 -5.26 9.11 3.97
N VAL A 162 -4.49 8.87 5.04
CA VAL A 162 -4.81 7.90 6.09
C VAL A 162 -4.99 8.64 7.40
N GLU A 163 -6.02 8.29 8.16
CA GLU A 163 -6.29 8.83 9.49
C GLU A 163 -6.43 7.68 10.50
N PHE A 164 -5.67 7.76 11.60
CA PHE A 164 -5.69 6.78 12.67
C PHE A 164 -6.60 7.23 13.81
N HIS A 165 -7.54 6.37 14.21
CA HIS A 165 -8.55 6.67 15.22
C HIS A 165 -8.16 6.17 16.61
N GLU A 166 -8.77 6.72 17.64
CA GLU A 166 -8.49 6.35 19.05
C GLU A 166 -8.92 4.92 19.39
N ASP A 167 -9.93 4.39 18.70
CA ASP A 167 -10.43 3.03 18.88
C ASP A 167 -9.55 1.96 18.20
N GLY A 168 -8.45 2.38 17.57
CA GLY A 168 -7.51 1.52 16.86
C GLY A 168 -7.92 1.21 15.42
N SER A 169 -9.07 1.70 14.95
CA SER A 169 -9.42 1.67 13.53
C SER A 169 -8.65 2.73 12.74
N TRP A 170 -8.71 2.66 11.42
CA TRP A 170 -8.19 3.72 10.56
C TRP A 170 -9.06 3.90 9.32
N SER A 171 -9.03 5.11 8.77
CA SER A 171 -9.74 5.46 7.55
C SER A 171 -8.77 5.86 6.46
N TYR A 172 -9.19 5.71 5.22
CA TYR A 172 -8.52 6.33 4.10
C TYR A 172 -9.47 7.07 3.17
N LEU A 173 -8.91 8.06 2.48
CA LEU A 173 -9.45 8.66 1.27
C LEU A 173 -8.37 8.59 0.18
N SER A 174 -8.71 7.97 -0.93
CA SER A 174 -7.89 7.90 -2.14
C SER A 174 -8.51 8.77 -3.22
N ASP A 175 -7.71 9.63 -3.84
CA ASP A 175 -8.05 10.44 -5.00
C ASP A 175 -7.12 10.06 -6.16
N THR A 176 -7.70 9.56 -7.24
CA THR A 176 -6.99 9.22 -8.48
C THR A 176 -7.48 10.10 -9.61
N THR A 177 -6.58 10.84 -10.25
CA THR A 177 -6.89 11.68 -11.41
C THR A 177 -6.76 10.85 -12.69
N LEU A 178 -7.89 10.59 -13.35
CA LEU A 178 -7.97 9.80 -14.58
C LEU A 178 -8.29 10.69 -15.79
N VAL A 179 -7.48 10.60 -16.84
CA VAL A 179 -7.78 11.12 -18.16
C VAL A 179 -8.39 10.00 -18.99
N VAL A 180 -9.70 10.10 -19.22
CA VAL A 180 -10.48 9.09 -19.96
C VAL A 180 -10.60 9.52 -21.42
N LYS A 181 -10.27 8.62 -22.34
CA LYS A 181 -10.37 8.90 -23.77
C LYS A 181 -11.79 9.33 -24.15
N GLY A 182 -11.89 10.48 -24.81
CA GLY A 182 -13.17 11.06 -25.23
C GLY A 182 -13.86 11.93 -24.18
N ARG A 183 -13.19 12.24 -23.06
CA ARG A 183 -13.63 13.26 -22.09
C ARG A 183 -12.66 14.44 -22.09
N ASP A 184 -13.20 15.64 -22.01
CA ASP A 184 -12.42 16.87 -22.03
C ASP A 184 -11.80 17.20 -20.66
N GLU A 185 -12.48 16.82 -19.57
CA GLU A 185 -12.05 17.08 -18.20
C GLU A 185 -11.52 15.81 -17.52
N PRO A 186 -10.43 15.93 -16.71
CA PRO A 186 -9.98 14.85 -15.85
C PRO A 186 -11.07 14.40 -14.87
N PHE A 187 -11.17 13.10 -14.65
CA PHE A 187 -12.09 12.49 -13.71
C PHE A 187 -11.39 12.23 -12.37
N ALA A 188 -11.98 12.72 -11.28
CA ALA A 188 -11.55 12.42 -9.93
C ALA A 188 -12.23 11.12 -9.45
N HIS A 189 -11.50 10.01 -9.57
CA HIS A 189 -11.91 8.73 -8.99
C HIS A 189 -11.60 8.74 -7.50
N ARG A 190 -12.60 8.42 -6.67
CA ARG A 190 -12.51 8.51 -5.22
C ARG A 190 -12.93 7.23 -4.55
N ASP A 191 -12.07 6.74 -3.68
CA ASP A 191 -12.34 5.60 -2.81
C ASP A 191 -12.17 6.01 -1.35
N ARG A 192 -13.06 5.54 -0.48
CA ARG A 192 -12.91 5.72 0.96
C ARG A 192 -13.44 4.52 1.74
N ASN A 193 -12.78 4.20 2.84
CA ASN A 193 -13.24 3.18 3.76
C ASN A 193 -12.75 3.45 5.18
N THR A 194 -13.35 2.75 6.16
CA THR A 194 -12.85 2.65 7.54
C THR A 194 -12.64 1.19 7.84
N LEU A 195 -11.43 0.82 8.24
CA LEU A 195 -11.07 -0.56 8.52
C LEU A 195 -10.93 -0.81 10.03
N VAL A 196 -11.43 -1.97 10.45
CA VAL A 196 -11.31 -2.47 11.83
C VAL A 196 -10.34 -3.65 11.86
N LYS A 197 -9.53 -3.75 12.92
CA LYS A 197 -8.57 -4.85 13.06
C LYS A 197 -9.30 -6.13 13.44
N ILE A 198 -8.94 -7.22 12.77
CA ILE A 198 -9.46 -8.57 13.02
C ILE A 198 -8.36 -9.59 13.32
N GLY A 199 -7.09 -9.21 13.15
CA GLY A 199 -5.95 -10.05 13.48
C GLY A 199 -4.68 -9.22 13.68
N GLU A 200 -3.81 -9.68 14.58
CA GLU A 200 -2.51 -9.05 14.81
C GLU A 200 -1.49 -9.43 13.72
N PRO A 201 -0.50 -8.57 13.46
CA PRO A 201 0.60 -8.93 12.58
C PRO A 201 1.48 -10.01 13.23
N ASP A 202 2.17 -10.78 12.40
CA ASP A 202 3.24 -11.67 12.82
C ASP A 202 4.55 -10.89 12.98
N LEU A 203 5.61 -11.55 13.47
CA LEU A 203 6.97 -11.02 13.47
C LEU A 203 7.59 -11.10 12.07
N ASN A 204 8.49 -10.15 11.75
CA ASN A 204 9.31 -10.25 10.54
C ASN A 204 10.27 -11.45 10.63
N PRO A 205 10.74 -11.99 9.48
CA PRO A 205 11.54 -13.22 9.46
C PRO A 205 12.80 -13.18 10.34
N TRP A 206 13.57 -12.09 10.32
CA TRP A 206 14.79 -11.95 11.12
C TRP A 206 14.48 -11.95 12.62
N GLU A 207 13.45 -11.23 13.05
CA GLU A 207 13.07 -11.18 14.45
C GLU A 207 12.62 -12.55 14.99
N LYS A 208 11.95 -13.36 14.16
CA LYS A 208 11.62 -14.75 14.52
C LYS A 208 12.86 -15.59 14.80
N VAL A 209 13.90 -15.44 13.97
CA VAL A 209 15.17 -16.16 14.14
C VAL A 209 15.83 -15.76 15.47
N ILE A 210 15.89 -14.46 15.78
CA ILE A 210 16.47 -13.96 17.04
C ILE A 210 15.71 -14.52 18.26
N ARG A 211 14.38 -14.56 18.20
CA ARG A 211 13.54 -15.10 19.28
C ARG A 211 13.52 -16.64 19.37
N GLY A 212 14.26 -17.33 18.51
CA GLY A 212 14.28 -18.80 18.48
C GLY A 212 12.94 -19.41 18.05
N ALA A 213 12.08 -18.65 17.37
CA ALA A 213 10.87 -19.19 16.77
C ALA A 213 11.25 -19.99 15.52
N ALA A 214 10.91 -21.27 15.47
CA ALA A 214 11.07 -22.07 14.26
C ALA A 214 10.35 -21.38 13.08
N PRO A 215 10.88 -21.43 11.85
CA PRO A 215 10.22 -20.84 10.70
C PRO A 215 8.80 -21.43 10.60
N GLY A 216 7.79 -20.61 10.90
CA GLY A 216 6.40 -20.99 10.77
C GLY A 216 6.16 -21.40 9.32
N ALA A 217 5.54 -22.56 9.11
CA ALA A 217 5.08 -22.98 7.80
C ALA A 217 4.23 -21.84 7.23
N ALA A 218 4.78 -21.13 6.25
CA ALA A 218 4.00 -20.20 5.47
C ALA A 218 2.79 -21.00 4.97
N SER A 219 1.59 -20.49 5.21
CA SER A 219 0.39 -20.98 4.55
C SER A 219 0.60 -20.77 3.05
N LEU A 220 1.20 -21.77 2.40
CA LEU A 220 1.10 -21.94 0.97
C LEU A 220 -0.38 -22.19 0.73
N VAL A 221 -1.10 -21.16 0.29
CA VAL A 221 -2.38 -21.35 -0.39
C VAL A 221 -2.12 -22.41 -1.46
N PRO A 222 -2.78 -23.58 -1.41
CA PRO A 222 -2.50 -24.63 -2.37
C PRO A 222 -2.89 -24.11 -3.75
N ILE A 223 -1.89 -24.01 -4.63
CA ILE A 223 -2.12 -23.79 -6.06
C ILE A 223 -2.95 -24.98 -6.53
N ALA A 224 -4.16 -24.71 -7.03
CA ALA A 224 -5.04 -25.72 -7.59
C ALA A 224 -4.28 -26.56 -8.64
N PRO A 225 -4.55 -27.87 -8.75
CA PRO A 225 -3.80 -28.73 -9.65
C PRO A 225 -3.98 -28.26 -11.10
N ARG A 226 -2.88 -28.29 -11.86
CA ARG A 226 -2.89 -28.16 -13.31
C ARG A 226 -3.93 -29.11 -13.89
N ILE A 227 -4.87 -28.56 -14.64
CA ILE A 227 -5.69 -29.31 -15.59
C ILE A 227 -4.78 -29.54 -16.79
N ASP A 228 -4.27 -30.75 -16.91
CA ASP A 228 -3.57 -31.19 -18.12
C ASP A 228 -4.59 -31.30 -19.25
N GLY A 229 -4.32 -30.60 -20.35
CA GLY A 229 -4.99 -30.71 -21.65
C GLY A 229 -3.96 -30.87 -22.75
#